data_AF-A0A1V2IC22-F1
#
_entry.id   AF-A0A1V2IC22-F1
#
_cell.length_a   1.000
_cell.length_b   1.000
_cell.length_c   1.000
_cell.angle_alpha   90.00
_cell.angle_beta   90.00
_cell.angle_gamma   90.00
#
_symmetry.space_group_name_H-M   'P 1'
#
loop_
_entity.id
_entity.type
_entity.pdbx_description
1 polymer ?
#
loop_
_entity_poly.entity_id
_entity_poly.type
_entity_poly.pdbx_seq_one_letter_code
_entity_poly.pdbx_strand_id
1 'polypeptide(L)'
;MTDVPAEDLSKLLSGLMRAARRKTDAGRQALANDELTREYLEAGRRLIDAQLGPADDVDPEDRPLFRWLSQRAVIDEVCDGGRLRGSEGSFRDRWPYQPDFIRDVLAYTLRGAHWEGFLDGTANARNRLADAEDAVRAVHDAGYDDLTTTMRTPALRAQLLGAAMAERDEIARTTLREMYRISTQAWLEAYEKTVAVRGLRIRRGLTLEDINFIMTATTEGMQMRLMVEPDDGVIDHERRTSLLGTAALALIVACFDHLGDGLSLEDVVALATSPPPPARADAADAPRGSGDAG
;
A
#
# COMPACT_ATOMS: atom_id res chain seq x y z
N MET A 1 10.91 -11.00 -24.36
CA MET A 1 10.71 -11.55 -23.01
C MET A 1 12.07 -11.91 -22.46
N THR A 2 12.62 -11.05 -21.61
CA THR A 2 13.84 -11.33 -20.84
C THR A 2 13.47 -12.45 -19.87
N ASP A 3 14.14 -13.58 -19.98
CA ASP A 3 13.93 -14.77 -19.14
C ASP A 3 14.40 -14.42 -17.72
N VAL A 4 13.46 -13.97 -16.89
CA VAL A 4 13.72 -13.74 -15.46
C VAL A 4 13.98 -15.13 -14.87
N PRO A 5 15.18 -15.40 -14.32
CA PRO A 5 15.52 -16.72 -13.82
C PRO A 5 14.44 -17.19 -12.85
N ALA A 6 13.95 -18.42 -13.06
CA ALA A 6 12.90 -19.01 -12.23
C ALA A 6 13.31 -18.91 -10.75
N GLU A 7 12.63 -18.01 -10.04
CA GLU A 7 12.95 -17.69 -8.65
C GLU A 7 12.75 -18.90 -7.73
N ASP A 8 13.68 -19.10 -6.80
CA ASP A 8 13.69 -20.22 -5.86
C ASP A 8 12.62 -20.04 -4.77
N LEU A 9 11.50 -20.75 -4.92
CA LEU A 9 10.36 -20.69 -4.01
C LEU A 9 10.68 -21.26 -2.62
N SER A 10 11.74 -22.07 -2.45
CA SER A 10 12.06 -22.66 -1.14
C SER A 10 12.38 -21.63 -0.06
N LYS A 11 12.80 -20.42 -0.45
CA LYS A 11 13.05 -19.29 0.46
C LYS A 11 11.76 -18.66 1.01
N LEU A 12 10.65 -18.86 0.31
CA LEU A 12 9.35 -18.29 0.63
C LEU A 12 8.43 -19.30 1.33
N LEU A 13 8.46 -20.56 0.88
CA LEU A 13 7.50 -21.60 1.26
C LEU A 13 7.90 -22.35 2.54
N SER A 14 8.02 -21.63 3.66
CA SER A 14 8.43 -22.26 4.93
C SER A 14 7.50 -23.37 5.43
N GLY A 15 6.19 -23.27 5.14
CA GLY A 15 5.21 -24.26 5.53
C GLY A 15 5.56 -25.59 4.91
N LEU A 16 5.80 -25.58 3.60
CA LEU A 16 6.32 -26.71 2.84
C LEU A 16 7.69 -27.14 3.35
N MET A 17 8.64 -26.21 3.52
CA MET A 17 10.00 -26.56 3.95
C MET A 17 10.05 -27.18 5.36
N ARG A 18 9.07 -26.88 6.21
CA ARG A 18 8.96 -27.46 7.56
C ARG A 18 8.15 -28.76 7.58
N ALA A 19 7.05 -28.82 6.84
CA ALA A 19 6.04 -29.86 6.99
C ALA A 19 6.15 -30.98 5.93
N ALA A 20 6.77 -30.73 4.77
CA ALA A 20 6.88 -31.72 3.71
C ALA A 20 7.62 -32.97 4.18
N ARG A 21 7.14 -34.16 3.79
CA ARG A 21 7.65 -35.47 4.26
C ARG A 21 8.98 -35.89 3.62
N ARG A 22 9.65 -35.00 2.89
CA ARG A 22 10.93 -35.30 2.22
C ARG A 22 12.05 -35.36 3.25
N LYS A 23 12.89 -36.39 3.14
CA LYS A 23 13.97 -36.68 4.11
C LYS A 23 15.14 -35.70 4.03
N THR A 24 15.39 -35.09 2.88
CA THR A 24 16.54 -34.21 2.63
C THR A 24 16.10 -32.80 2.30
N ASP A 25 16.93 -31.80 2.66
CA ASP A 25 16.70 -30.39 2.28
C ASP A 25 16.63 -30.20 0.77
N ALA A 26 17.55 -30.84 0.02
CA ALA A 26 17.53 -30.82 -1.44
C ALA A 26 16.21 -31.37 -2.01
N GLY A 27 15.64 -32.41 -1.39
CA GLY A 27 14.35 -32.95 -1.79
C GLY A 27 13.18 -32.01 -1.51
N ARG A 28 13.24 -31.25 -0.39
CA ARG A 28 12.24 -30.22 -0.08
C ARG A 28 12.37 -29.02 -1.01
N GLN A 29 13.58 -28.57 -1.31
CA GLN A 29 13.83 -27.48 -2.25
C GLN A 29 13.38 -27.83 -3.67
N ALA A 30 13.66 -29.06 -4.13
CA ALA A 30 13.13 -29.54 -5.40
C ALA A 30 11.60 -29.57 -5.41
N LEU A 31 10.97 -30.02 -4.31
CA LEU A 31 9.52 -30.03 -4.17
C LEU A 31 8.93 -28.60 -4.13
N ALA A 32 9.58 -27.65 -3.48
CA ALA A 32 9.16 -26.25 -3.43
C ALA A 32 9.12 -25.60 -4.82
N ASN A 33 10.08 -25.96 -5.68
CA ASN A 33 10.21 -25.43 -7.04
C ASN A 33 9.51 -26.27 -8.12
N ASP A 34 8.83 -27.35 -7.71
CA ASP A 34 8.08 -28.21 -8.60
C ASP A 34 6.89 -27.47 -9.24
N GLU A 35 6.59 -27.77 -10.50
CA GLU A 35 5.56 -27.06 -11.27
C GLU A 35 4.17 -27.22 -10.64
N LEU A 36 3.86 -28.39 -10.09
CA LEU A 36 2.57 -28.62 -9.43
C LEU A 36 2.50 -27.89 -8.08
N THR A 37 3.62 -27.66 -7.39
CA THR A 37 3.64 -26.78 -6.20
C THR A 37 3.27 -25.36 -6.59
N ARG A 38 3.86 -24.83 -7.67
CA ARG A 38 3.53 -23.51 -8.20
C ARG A 38 2.06 -23.43 -8.61
N GLU A 39 1.53 -24.46 -9.26
CA GLU A 39 0.11 -24.50 -9.66
C GLU A 39 -0.84 -24.49 -8.45
N TYR A 40 -0.53 -25.21 -7.36
CA TYR A 40 -1.31 -25.13 -6.13
C TYR A 40 -1.31 -23.72 -5.51
N LEU A 41 -0.15 -23.04 -5.55
CA LEU A 41 -0.04 -21.67 -5.04
C LEU A 41 -0.79 -20.67 -5.92
N GLU A 42 -0.71 -20.81 -7.25
CA GLU A 42 -1.48 -19.99 -8.18
C GLU A 42 -2.98 -20.23 -8.06
N ALA A 43 -3.42 -21.48 -7.89
CA ALA A 43 -4.82 -21.81 -7.62
C ALA A 43 -5.29 -21.17 -6.30
N GLY A 44 -4.49 -21.30 -5.23
CA GLY A 44 -4.77 -20.63 -3.97
C GLY A 44 -4.85 -19.11 -4.13
N ARG A 45 -3.94 -18.48 -4.90
CA ARG A 45 -3.96 -17.05 -5.21
C ARG A 45 -5.23 -16.65 -5.98
N ARG A 46 -5.63 -17.40 -7.00
CA ARG A 46 -6.88 -17.14 -7.75
C ARG A 46 -8.11 -17.24 -6.84
N LEU A 47 -8.13 -18.19 -5.92
CA LEU A 47 -9.19 -18.30 -4.91
C LEU A 47 -9.19 -17.10 -3.95
N ILE A 48 -8.01 -16.60 -3.54
CA ILE A 48 -7.87 -15.36 -2.77
C ILE A 48 -8.44 -14.19 -3.57
N ASP A 49 -8.06 -14.07 -4.83
CA ASP A 49 -8.50 -13.01 -5.72
C ASP A 49 -10.01 -13.04 -5.95
N ALA A 50 -10.60 -14.22 -6.15
CA ALA A 50 -12.04 -14.37 -6.36
C ALA A 50 -12.83 -14.01 -5.10
N GLN A 51 -12.33 -14.37 -3.92
CA GLN A 51 -13.03 -14.10 -2.68
C GLN A 51 -12.85 -12.66 -2.21
N LEU A 52 -11.62 -12.14 -2.30
CA LEU A 52 -11.24 -10.82 -1.82
C LEU A 52 -11.38 -9.75 -2.91
N GLY A 53 -11.65 -10.13 -4.16
CA GLY A 53 -11.91 -9.19 -5.25
C GLY A 53 -13.15 -8.32 -5.02
N PRO A 54 -13.30 -7.22 -5.79
CA PRO A 54 -14.50 -6.40 -5.77
C PRO A 54 -15.75 -7.27 -5.99
N ALA A 55 -16.83 -6.93 -5.27
CA ALA A 55 -17.98 -7.81 -5.09
C ALA A 55 -19.00 -7.78 -6.23
N ASP A 56 -18.57 -7.43 -7.44
CA ASP A 56 -19.48 -6.90 -8.47
C ASP A 56 -20.55 -7.90 -8.95
N ASP A 57 -20.38 -9.22 -8.73
CA ASP A 57 -21.29 -10.25 -9.26
C ASP A 57 -21.57 -11.48 -8.35
N VAL A 58 -21.16 -11.49 -7.08
CA VAL A 58 -21.33 -12.69 -6.21
C VAL A 58 -22.14 -12.37 -4.97
N ASP A 59 -23.18 -13.17 -4.71
CA ASP A 59 -24.02 -13.09 -3.51
C ASP A 59 -23.14 -13.09 -2.23
N PRO A 60 -23.23 -12.05 -1.39
CA PRO A 60 -22.50 -12.00 -0.12
C PRO A 60 -22.76 -13.19 0.81
N GLU A 61 -23.93 -13.81 0.73
CA GLU A 61 -24.30 -14.97 1.57
C GLU A 61 -23.57 -16.26 1.13
N ASP A 62 -23.11 -16.33 -0.11
CA ASP A 62 -22.39 -17.48 -0.68
C ASP A 62 -20.87 -17.45 -0.43
N ARG A 63 -20.40 -16.56 0.45
CA ARG A 63 -18.98 -16.33 0.77
C ARG A 63 -18.59 -16.86 2.16
N PRO A 64 -18.59 -18.19 2.41
CA PRO A 64 -18.19 -18.72 3.71
C PRO A 64 -16.72 -18.39 4.01
N LEU A 65 -16.49 -17.64 5.09
CA LEU A 65 -15.15 -17.22 5.53
C LEU A 65 -14.19 -18.42 5.60
N PHE A 66 -13.10 -18.34 4.83
CA PHE A 66 -12.00 -19.30 4.72
C PHE A 66 -12.34 -20.72 4.19
N ARG A 67 -13.61 -21.07 3.96
CA ARG A 67 -13.96 -22.38 3.38
C ARG A 67 -13.49 -22.51 1.93
N TRP A 68 -13.37 -21.38 1.23
CA TRP A 68 -12.86 -21.25 -0.13
C TRP A 68 -11.36 -21.61 -0.26
N LEU A 69 -10.57 -21.58 0.83
CA LEU A 69 -9.18 -22.08 0.84
C LEU A 69 -9.05 -23.55 1.24
N SER A 70 -10.14 -24.32 1.31
CA SER A 70 -10.02 -25.73 1.66
C SER A 70 -9.12 -26.50 0.68
N GLN A 71 -8.45 -27.55 1.17
CA GLN A 71 -7.68 -28.48 0.33
C GLN A 71 -8.46 -28.89 -0.93
N ARG A 72 -9.75 -29.19 -0.79
CA ARG A 72 -10.60 -29.61 -1.91
C ARG A 72 -10.77 -28.49 -2.94
N ALA A 73 -11.14 -27.29 -2.51
CA ALA A 73 -11.32 -26.14 -3.41
C ALA A 73 -10.05 -25.83 -4.20
N VAL A 74 -8.89 -25.90 -3.55
CA VAL A 74 -7.59 -25.68 -4.21
C VAL A 74 -7.30 -26.77 -5.25
N ILE A 75 -7.59 -28.04 -4.94
CA ILE A 75 -7.41 -29.15 -5.89
C ILE A 75 -8.35 -29.01 -7.08
N ASP A 76 -9.62 -28.66 -6.84
CA ASP A 76 -10.61 -28.44 -7.89
C ASP A 76 -10.15 -27.30 -8.81
N GLU A 77 -9.71 -26.16 -8.26
CA GLU A 77 -9.16 -25.02 -8.99
C GLU A 77 -7.91 -25.37 -9.83
N VAL A 78 -7.02 -26.24 -9.31
CA VAL A 78 -5.88 -26.75 -10.10
C VAL A 78 -6.36 -27.60 -11.28
N CYS A 79 -7.37 -28.44 -11.07
CA CYS A 79 -7.89 -29.32 -12.12
C CYS A 79 -8.64 -28.55 -13.21
N ASP A 80 -9.39 -27.51 -12.82
CA ASP A 80 -10.13 -26.64 -13.74
C ASP A 80 -9.20 -25.83 -14.65
N GLY A 81 -8.00 -25.49 -14.18
CA GLY A 81 -6.96 -24.87 -15.01
C GLY A 81 -6.42 -25.75 -16.14
N GLY A 82 -6.70 -27.06 -16.12
CA GLY A 82 -6.45 -28.01 -17.22
C GLY A 82 -4.98 -28.35 -17.53
N ARG A 83 -4.02 -27.62 -16.97
CA ARG A 83 -2.57 -27.80 -17.25
C ARG A 83 -1.94 -28.96 -16.47
N LEU A 84 -2.29 -29.08 -15.19
CA LEU A 84 -1.80 -30.12 -14.29
C LEU A 84 -2.98 -30.72 -13.53
N ARG A 85 -2.77 -31.88 -12.91
CA ARG A 85 -3.80 -32.55 -12.10
C ARG A 85 -3.38 -32.61 -10.65
N GLY A 86 -4.13 -31.90 -9.82
CA GLY A 86 -4.03 -31.99 -8.37
C GLY A 86 -4.66 -33.29 -7.85
N SER A 87 -4.28 -33.69 -6.64
CA SER A 87 -4.91 -34.80 -5.91
C SER A 87 -4.67 -34.63 -4.43
N GLU A 88 -5.49 -35.26 -3.59
CA GLU A 88 -5.29 -35.17 -2.14
C GLU A 88 -3.90 -35.63 -1.71
N GLY A 89 -3.39 -36.70 -2.32
CA GLY A 89 -2.07 -37.25 -2.02
C GLY A 89 -0.94 -36.28 -2.40
N SER A 90 -1.02 -35.68 -3.59
CA SER A 90 0.00 -34.73 -4.04
C SER A 90 -0.03 -33.42 -3.25
N PHE A 91 -1.21 -32.93 -2.85
CA PHE A 91 -1.33 -31.79 -1.95
C PHE A 91 -0.73 -32.09 -0.57
N ARG A 92 -1.11 -33.21 0.06
CA ARG A 92 -0.60 -33.60 1.39
C ARG A 92 0.89 -33.94 1.41
N ASP A 93 1.49 -34.34 0.28
CA ASP A 93 2.94 -34.50 0.16
C ASP A 93 3.69 -33.17 0.38
N ARG A 94 3.08 -32.05 -0.04
CA ARG A 94 3.62 -30.69 0.07
C ARG A 94 3.23 -30.05 1.40
N TRP A 95 1.93 -30.10 1.73
CA TRP A 95 1.36 -29.51 2.94
C TRP A 95 0.48 -30.53 3.67
N PRO A 96 1.05 -31.27 4.65
CA PRO A 96 0.26 -32.18 5.47
C PRO A 96 -0.81 -31.47 6.29
N TYR A 97 -0.61 -30.19 6.61
CA TYR A 97 -1.52 -29.38 7.41
C TYR A 97 -1.95 -28.13 6.63
N GLN A 98 -3.26 -27.87 6.64
CA GLN A 98 -3.85 -26.72 5.96
C GLN A 98 -3.23 -25.36 6.35
N PRO A 99 -2.89 -25.10 7.64
CA PRO A 99 -2.26 -23.82 8.01
C PRO A 99 -0.90 -23.57 7.35
N ASP A 100 -0.14 -24.63 7.02
CA ASP A 100 1.14 -24.48 6.33
C ASP A 100 0.93 -24.05 4.88
N PHE A 101 -0.08 -24.59 4.21
CA PHE A 101 -0.48 -24.12 2.88
C PHE A 101 -0.96 -22.66 2.92
N ILE A 102 -1.82 -22.31 3.89
CA ILE A 102 -2.35 -20.93 4.02
C ILE A 102 -1.21 -19.92 4.22
N ARG A 103 -0.22 -20.25 5.06
CA ARG A 103 0.98 -19.39 5.22
C ARG A 103 1.70 -19.20 3.88
N ASP A 104 1.96 -20.32 3.19
CA ASP A 104 2.76 -20.32 1.97
C ASP A 104 2.06 -19.61 0.81
N VAL A 105 0.74 -19.77 0.66
CA VAL A 105 -0.03 -19.06 -0.37
C VAL A 105 -0.12 -17.56 -0.09
N LEU A 106 -0.23 -17.15 1.18
CA LEU A 106 -0.20 -15.73 1.54
C LEU A 106 1.18 -15.12 1.26
N ALA A 107 2.26 -15.80 1.67
CA ALA A 107 3.62 -15.37 1.35
C ALA A 107 3.85 -15.29 -0.17
N TYR A 108 3.35 -16.29 -0.92
CA TYR A 108 3.38 -16.30 -2.38
C TYR A 108 2.62 -15.12 -2.99
N THR A 109 1.41 -14.83 -2.51
CA THR A 109 0.56 -13.75 -3.01
C THR A 109 1.17 -12.37 -2.75
N LEU A 110 1.83 -12.18 -1.60
CA LEU A 110 2.47 -10.92 -1.22
C LEU A 110 3.80 -10.65 -1.93
N ARG A 111 4.30 -11.60 -2.73
CA ARG A 111 5.57 -11.48 -3.45
C ARG A 111 5.52 -10.36 -4.49
N GLY A 112 6.63 -9.61 -4.63
CA GLY A 112 6.77 -8.45 -5.50
C GLY A 112 6.34 -8.64 -6.96
N ALA A 113 6.47 -9.83 -7.53
CA ALA A 113 6.00 -10.14 -8.89
C ALA A 113 4.48 -9.94 -9.08
N HIS A 114 3.69 -10.05 -8.01
CA HIS A 114 2.25 -9.81 -8.07
C HIS A 114 1.88 -8.32 -7.91
N TRP A 115 2.88 -7.46 -7.72
CA TRP A 115 2.74 -6.01 -7.57
C TRP A 115 3.26 -5.24 -8.80
N GLU A 116 3.62 -5.91 -9.90
CA GLU A 116 4.13 -5.24 -11.10
C GLU A 116 3.20 -4.13 -11.61
N GLY A 117 1.89 -4.40 -11.68
CA GLY A 117 0.90 -3.39 -12.10
C GLY A 117 0.82 -2.18 -11.16
N PHE A 118 1.05 -2.37 -9.86
CA PHE A 118 1.13 -1.27 -8.90
C PHE A 118 2.41 -0.45 -9.14
N LEU A 119 3.56 -1.11 -9.30
CA LEU A 119 4.84 -0.45 -9.55
C LEU A 119 4.85 0.34 -10.87
N ASP A 120 4.23 -0.19 -11.92
CA ASP A 120 4.02 0.52 -13.19
C ASP A 120 3.14 1.76 -12.98
N GLY A 121 2.08 1.64 -12.17
CA GLY A 121 1.24 2.75 -11.76
C GLY A 121 2.03 3.87 -11.06
N THR A 122 2.86 3.50 -10.08
CA THR A 122 3.75 4.44 -9.37
C THR A 122 4.75 5.10 -10.31
N ALA A 123 5.37 4.34 -11.22
CA ALA A 123 6.30 4.89 -12.22
C ALA A 123 5.61 5.90 -13.15
N ASN A 124 4.36 5.63 -13.54
CA ASN A 124 3.55 6.55 -14.33
C ASN A 124 3.14 7.81 -13.54
N ALA A 125 2.80 7.66 -12.25
CA ALA A 125 2.52 8.79 -11.37
C ALA A 125 3.76 9.68 -11.19
N ARG A 126 4.94 9.09 -10.98
CA ARG A 126 6.23 9.80 -10.91
C ARG A 126 6.45 10.74 -12.09
N ASN A 127 6.31 10.21 -13.31
CA ASN A 127 6.56 11.01 -14.51
C ASN A 127 5.55 12.15 -14.63
N ARG A 128 4.27 11.87 -14.37
CA ARG A 128 3.22 12.89 -14.39
C ARG A 128 3.45 14.01 -13.37
N LEU A 129 3.78 13.67 -12.12
CA LEU A 129 4.00 14.66 -11.06
C LEU A 129 5.20 15.58 -11.37
N ALA A 130 6.30 15.01 -11.86
CA ALA A 130 7.49 15.77 -12.22
C ALA A 130 7.24 16.70 -13.42
N ASP A 131 6.57 16.21 -14.46
CA ASP A 131 6.59 16.84 -15.78
C ASP A 131 5.29 17.64 -16.11
N ALA A 132 4.23 17.55 -15.29
CA ALA A 132 2.97 18.22 -15.56
C ALA A 132 3.04 19.76 -15.49
N GLU A 133 2.34 20.45 -16.37
CA GLU A 133 2.19 21.91 -16.27
C GLU A 133 1.32 22.29 -15.06
N ASP A 134 0.18 21.61 -14.88
CA ASP A 134 -0.69 21.74 -13.71
C ASP A 134 -0.35 20.69 -12.65
N ALA A 135 0.47 21.08 -11.68
CA ALA A 135 0.89 20.20 -10.59
C ALA A 135 -0.28 19.80 -9.66
N VAL A 136 -1.25 20.70 -9.43
CA VAL A 136 -2.39 20.43 -8.55
C VAL A 136 -3.26 19.34 -9.15
N ARG A 137 -3.56 19.46 -10.44
CA ARG A 137 -4.30 18.44 -11.18
C ARG A 137 -3.56 17.11 -11.19
N ALA A 138 -2.25 17.11 -11.43
CA ALA A 138 -1.43 15.89 -11.43
C ALA A 138 -1.45 15.17 -10.07
N VAL A 139 -1.43 15.90 -8.95
CA VAL A 139 -1.55 15.32 -7.60
C VAL A 139 -2.92 14.66 -7.39
N HIS A 140 -4.01 15.32 -7.82
CA HIS A 140 -5.33 14.71 -7.74
C HIS A 140 -5.47 13.47 -8.62
N ASP A 141 -4.99 13.52 -9.86
CA ASP A 141 -5.02 12.36 -10.76
C ASP A 141 -4.19 11.19 -10.20
N ALA A 142 -3.02 11.46 -9.61
CA ALA A 142 -2.21 10.44 -8.94
C ALA A 142 -2.94 9.81 -7.74
N GLY A 143 -3.52 10.64 -6.86
CA GLY A 143 -4.27 10.15 -5.71
C GLY A 143 -5.59 9.44 -6.07
N TYR A 144 -6.21 9.81 -7.19
CA TYR A 144 -7.39 9.12 -7.71
C TYR A 144 -7.00 7.76 -8.32
N ASP A 145 -5.98 7.73 -9.17
CA ASP A 145 -5.52 6.51 -9.82
C ASP A 145 -5.00 5.49 -8.78
N ASP A 146 -4.28 5.95 -7.74
CA ASP A 146 -3.78 5.11 -6.65
C ASP A 146 -4.90 4.41 -5.89
N LEU A 147 -5.90 5.17 -5.41
CA LEU A 147 -7.04 4.59 -4.69
C LEU A 147 -7.86 3.67 -5.58
N THR A 148 -8.19 4.08 -6.81
CA THR A 148 -9.04 3.28 -7.69
C THR A 148 -8.35 2.00 -8.18
N THR A 149 -7.05 2.05 -8.44
CA THR A 149 -6.26 0.87 -8.83
C THR A 149 -6.14 -0.10 -7.66
N THR A 150 -5.78 0.42 -6.48
CA THR A 150 -5.53 -0.45 -5.32
C THR A 150 -6.82 -1.11 -4.82
N MET A 151 -7.95 -0.39 -4.84
CA MET A 151 -9.25 -0.96 -4.45
C MET A 151 -9.71 -2.12 -5.34
N ARG A 152 -9.30 -2.13 -6.61
CA ARG A 152 -9.57 -3.19 -7.58
C ARG A 152 -8.61 -4.37 -7.47
N THR A 153 -7.52 -4.22 -6.73
CA THR A 153 -6.46 -5.22 -6.65
C THR A 153 -6.64 -6.07 -5.38
N PRO A 154 -6.75 -7.40 -5.49
CA PRO A 154 -6.83 -8.29 -4.32
C PRO A 154 -5.61 -8.19 -3.39
N ALA A 155 -4.47 -7.75 -3.91
CA ALA A 155 -3.20 -7.60 -3.21
C ALA A 155 -3.31 -6.76 -1.93
N LEU A 156 -4.12 -5.70 -1.92
CA LEU A 156 -4.35 -4.89 -0.72
C LEU A 156 -5.00 -5.69 0.41
N ARG A 157 -6.00 -6.53 0.11
CA ARG A 157 -6.64 -7.36 1.14
C ARG A 157 -5.73 -8.48 1.61
N ALA A 158 -4.92 -9.04 0.71
CA ALA A 158 -3.86 -9.97 1.09
C ALA A 158 -2.84 -9.29 2.02
N GLN A 159 -2.47 -8.02 1.74
CA GLN A 159 -1.60 -7.20 2.58
C GLN A 159 -2.19 -7.01 3.98
N LEU A 160 -3.47 -6.64 4.10
CA LEU A 160 -4.14 -6.49 5.38
C LEU A 160 -4.17 -7.80 6.18
N LEU A 161 -4.47 -8.93 5.54
CA LEU A 161 -4.40 -10.25 6.17
C LEU A 161 -2.97 -10.57 6.64
N GLY A 162 -1.98 -10.31 5.80
CA GLY A 162 -0.57 -10.45 6.16
C GLY A 162 -0.21 -9.59 7.38
N ALA A 163 -0.70 -8.35 7.43
CA ALA A 163 -0.37 -7.39 8.48
C ALA A 163 -0.95 -7.85 9.82
N ALA A 164 -2.19 -8.35 9.81
CA ALA A 164 -2.82 -8.96 10.98
C ALA A 164 -2.06 -10.20 11.49
N MET A 165 -1.36 -10.93 10.61
CA MET A 165 -0.56 -12.12 10.98
C MET A 165 0.88 -11.80 11.37
N ALA A 166 1.43 -10.65 10.94
CA ALA A 166 2.86 -10.34 11.03
C ALA A 166 3.40 -10.31 12.46
N GLU A 167 2.59 -10.07 13.49
CA GLU A 167 3.04 -10.13 14.88
C GLU A 167 3.42 -11.55 15.31
N ARG A 168 2.74 -12.57 14.77
CA ARG A 168 2.90 -13.98 15.17
C ARG A 168 3.53 -14.86 14.08
N ASP A 169 3.70 -14.33 12.88
CA ASP A 169 4.27 -15.05 11.74
C ASP A 169 5.44 -14.26 11.14
N GLU A 170 6.66 -14.76 11.36
CA GLU A 170 7.90 -14.11 10.90
C GLU A 170 7.96 -13.98 9.37
N ILE A 171 7.25 -14.84 8.65
CA ILE A 171 7.31 -14.86 7.19
C ILE A 171 6.31 -13.88 6.61
N ALA A 172 5.11 -13.80 7.18
CA ALA A 172 4.22 -12.70 6.87
C ALA A 172 4.92 -11.36 7.13
N ARG A 173 5.61 -11.22 8.27
CA ARG A 173 6.40 -10.02 8.62
C ARG A 173 7.52 -9.73 7.62
N THR A 174 8.34 -10.72 7.30
CA THR A 174 9.47 -10.55 6.38
C THR A 174 8.99 -10.22 4.97
N THR A 175 7.95 -10.90 4.49
CA THR A 175 7.36 -10.67 3.16
C THR A 175 6.76 -9.28 3.06
N LEU A 176 6.00 -8.84 4.08
CA LEU A 176 5.47 -7.48 4.12
C LEU A 176 6.56 -6.42 4.22
N ARG A 177 7.61 -6.65 5.02
CA ARG A 177 8.74 -5.72 5.11
C ARG A 177 9.39 -5.55 3.74
N GLU A 178 9.57 -6.63 2.99
CA GLU A 178 10.14 -6.58 1.65
C GLU A 178 9.22 -5.84 0.67
N MET A 179 7.91 -6.13 0.70
CA MET A 179 6.91 -5.41 -0.08
C MET A 179 6.94 -3.89 0.21
N TYR A 180 6.92 -3.50 1.50
CA TYR A 180 7.03 -2.10 1.90
C TYR A 180 8.34 -1.47 1.47
N ARG A 181 9.46 -2.20 1.55
CA ARG A 181 10.77 -1.71 1.09
C ARG A 181 10.76 -1.41 -0.41
N ILE A 182 10.22 -2.32 -1.23
CA ILE A 182 10.11 -2.14 -2.68
C ILE A 182 9.20 -0.95 -3.02
N SER A 183 8.02 -0.89 -2.41
CA SER A 183 7.06 0.20 -2.62
C SER A 183 7.63 1.56 -2.19
N THR A 184 8.25 1.61 -1.01
CA THR A 184 8.91 2.81 -0.48
C THR A 184 9.99 3.32 -1.43
N GLN A 185 10.85 2.42 -1.94
CA GLN A 185 11.90 2.80 -2.88
C GLN A 185 11.31 3.42 -4.16
N ALA A 186 10.26 2.82 -4.73
CA ALA A 186 9.62 3.33 -5.94
C ALA A 186 9.02 4.73 -5.74
N TRP A 187 8.43 4.99 -4.57
CA TRP A 187 7.87 6.30 -4.22
C TRP A 187 8.93 7.35 -3.88
N LEU A 188 10.00 6.97 -3.16
CA LEU A 188 11.10 7.89 -2.87
C LEU A 188 11.76 8.41 -4.16
N GLU A 189 12.00 7.54 -5.15
CA GLU A 189 12.49 7.97 -6.46
C GLU A 189 11.54 8.96 -7.15
N ALA A 190 10.22 8.82 -6.93
CA ALA A 190 9.23 9.73 -7.45
C ALA A 190 9.28 11.11 -6.78
N TYR A 191 9.41 11.11 -5.45
CA TYR A 191 9.53 12.34 -4.67
C TYR A 191 10.83 13.07 -4.97
N GLU A 192 11.96 12.38 -5.01
CA GLU A 192 13.27 12.95 -5.34
C GLU A 192 13.25 13.65 -6.70
N LYS A 193 12.73 12.99 -7.74
CA LYS A 193 12.58 13.59 -9.08
C LYS A 193 11.71 14.85 -9.02
N THR A 194 10.56 14.76 -8.37
CA THR A 194 9.59 15.88 -8.29
C THR A 194 10.19 17.07 -7.54
N VAL A 195 10.85 16.83 -6.41
CA VAL A 195 11.52 17.86 -5.61
C VAL A 195 12.62 18.55 -6.40
N ALA A 196 13.45 17.79 -7.12
CA ALA A 196 14.53 18.34 -7.93
C ALA A 196 14.00 19.20 -9.09
N VAL A 197 13.03 18.70 -9.86
CA VAL A 197 12.48 19.41 -11.03
C VAL A 197 11.74 20.69 -10.64
N ARG A 198 11.01 20.65 -9.51
CA ARG A 198 10.20 21.78 -9.04
C ARG A 198 10.95 22.75 -8.13
N GLY A 199 12.20 22.47 -7.80
CA GLY A 199 13.01 23.29 -6.88
C GLY A 199 12.40 23.37 -5.46
N LEU A 200 11.71 22.32 -5.03
CA LEU A 200 11.10 22.29 -3.70
C LEU A 200 12.18 22.12 -2.63
N ARG A 201 11.97 22.76 -1.48
CA ARG A 201 12.85 22.61 -0.31
C ARG A 201 12.06 21.95 0.80
N ILE A 202 12.54 20.81 1.30
CA ILE A 202 11.90 20.11 2.42
C ILE A 202 12.05 20.99 3.67
N ARG A 203 10.96 21.09 4.43
CA ARG A 203 10.90 21.89 5.65
C ARG A 203 11.84 21.31 6.72
N ARG A 204 12.40 22.17 7.57
CA ARG A 204 13.39 21.78 8.58
C ARG A 204 12.84 20.68 9.51
N GLY A 205 13.61 19.61 9.69
CA GLY A 205 13.26 18.49 10.58
C GLY A 205 12.51 17.35 9.91
N LEU A 206 12.17 17.47 8.61
CA LEU A 206 11.53 16.42 7.83
C LEU A 206 12.49 15.83 6.79
N THR A 207 12.25 14.58 6.44
CA THR A 207 12.91 13.85 5.35
C THR A 207 11.88 13.40 4.30
N LEU A 208 12.34 12.94 3.13
CA LEU A 208 11.43 12.34 2.14
C LEU A 208 10.84 11.03 2.65
N GLU A 209 11.59 10.30 3.47
CA GLU A 209 11.18 9.09 4.14
C GLU A 209 10.02 9.34 5.11
N ASP A 210 10.08 10.43 5.89
CA ASP A 210 8.97 10.82 6.78
C ASP A 210 7.71 11.14 5.97
N ILE A 211 7.86 11.91 4.88
CA ILE A 211 6.74 12.25 3.99
C ILE A 211 6.15 10.98 3.37
N ASN A 212 7.00 10.06 2.88
CA ASN A 212 6.56 8.78 2.32
C ASN A 212 5.79 7.95 3.35
N PHE A 213 6.29 7.87 4.58
CA PHE A 213 5.66 7.13 5.66
C PHE A 213 4.27 7.69 5.98
N ILE A 214 4.14 9.02 6.10
CA ILE A 214 2.86 9.70 6.33
C ILE A 214 1.89 9.46 5.18
N MET A 215 2.35 9.59 3.93
CA MET A 215 1.54 9.34 2.74
C MET A 215 1.07 7.89 2.67
N THR A 216 1.94 6.93 2.96
CA THR A 216 1.60 5.50 2.99
C THR A 216 0.53 5.22 4.05
N ALA A 217 0.73 5.71 5.29
CA ALA A 217 -0.24 5.54 6.36
C ALA A 217 -1.60 6.18 6.05
N THR A 218 -1.58 7.37 5.42
CA THR A 218 -2.81 8.07 4.99
C THR A 218 -3.54 7.26 3.92
N THR A 219 -2.81 6.76 2.93
CA THR A 219 -3.33 5.96 1.82
C THR A 219 -3.97 4.68 2.33
N GLU A 220 -3.26 3.91 3.17
CA GLU A 220 -3.77 2.66 3.75
C GLU A 220 -4.98 2.90 4.65
N GLY A 221 -4.99 3.98 5.43
CA GLY A 221 -6.13 4.38 6.25
C GLY A 221 -7.39 4.67 5.42
N MET A 222 -7.23 5.40 4.31
CA MET A 222 -8.34 5.69 3.38
C MET A 222 -8.82 4.42 2.67
N GLN A 223 -7.89 3.57 2.23
CA GLN A 223 -8.21 2.29 1.59
C GLN A 223 -9.00 1.37 2.52
N MET A 224 -8.60 1.25 3.79
CA MET A 224 -9.36 0.49 4.78
C MET A 224 -10.77 1.03 4.97
N ARG A 225 -10.93 2.37 5.01
CA ARG A 225 -12.24 3.00 5.14
C ARG A 225 -13.13 2.73 3.93
N LEU A 226 -12.58 2.88 2.72
CA LEU A 226 -13.28 2.59 1.46
C LEU A 226 -13.72 1.13 1.31
N MET A 227 -13.06 0.18 1.98
CA MET A 227 -13.53 -1.22 1.99
C MET A 227 -14.82 -1.41 2.80
N VAL A 228 -15.06 -0.56 3.79
CA VAL A 228 -16.24 -0.63 4.67
C VAL A 228 -17.35 0.27 4.16
N GLU A 229 -16.99 1.47 3.69
CA GLU A 229 -17.90 2.51 3.22
C GLU A 229 -17.44 3.01 1.83
N PRO A 230 -17.80 2.32 0.73
CA PRO A 230 -17.31 2.65 -0.61
C PRO A 230 -17.90 3.94 -1.22
N ASP A 231 -18.92 4.54 -0.60
CA ASP A 231 -19.66 5.71 -1.11
C ASP A 231 -19.74 6.84 -0.05
N ASP A 232 -18.60 7.23 0.51
CA ASP A 232 -18.50 8.28 1.55
C ASP A 232 -17.97 9.63 1.02
N GLY A 233 -17.84 9.77 -0.30
CA GLY A 233 -17.25 10.96 -0.93
C GLY A 233 -15.72 11.02 -0.91
N VAL A 234 -15.02 9.95 -0.52
CA VAL A 234 -13.56 9.85 -0.64
C VAL A 234 -13.08 9.91 -2.09
N ILE A 235 -13.86 9.40 -3.05
CA ILE A 235 -13.55 9.40 -4.49
C ILE A 235 -14.66 10.13 -5.26
N ASP A 236 -14.30 11.17 -5.99
CA ASP A 236 -15.16 11.86 -6.95
C ASP A 236 -14.76 11.42 -8.37
N HIS A 237 -15.57 10.53 -8.95
CA HIS A 237 -15.33 10.00 -10.29
C HIS A 237 -15.60 11.01 -11.41
N GLU A 238 -16.51 11.96 -11.22
CA GLU A 238 -16.84 12.97 -12.24
C GLU A 238 -15.66 13.93 -12.43
N ARG A 239 -15.09 14.39 -11.32
CA ARG A 239 -13.94 15.31 -11.33
C ARG A 239 -12.60 14.58 -11.37
N ARG A 240 -12.60 13.26 -11.21
CA ARG A 240 -11.42 12.43 -10.99
C ARG A 240 -10.52 13.03 -9.90
N THR A 241 -11.11 13.31 -8.74
CA THR A 241 -10.41 13.80 -7.56
C THR A 241 -10.64 12.84 -6.40
N SER A 242 -9.76 12.86 -5.40
CA SER A 242 -9.94 12.07 -4.19
C SER A 242 -9.47 12.83 -2.96
N LEU A 243 -9.95 12.41 -1.78
CA LEU A 243 -9.44 12.91 -0.50
C LEU A 243 -7.96 12.60 -0.31
N LEU A 244 -7.43 11.53 -0.92
CA LEU A 244 -6.00 11.26 -0.94
C LEU A 244 -5.24 12.35 -1.70
N GLY A 245 -5.74 12.77 -2.87
CA GLY A 245 -5.17 13.90 -3.61
C GLY A 245 -5.21 15.20 -2.78
N THR A 246 -6.32 15.46 -2.08
CA THR A 246 -6.42 16.61 -1.16
C THR A 246 -5.42 16.53 -0.01
N ALA A 247 -5.27 15.36 0.61
CA ALA A 247 -4.31 15.13 1.68
C ALA A 247 -2.86 15.31 1.19
N ALA A 248 -2.55 14.81 -0.02
CA ALA A 248 -1.25 15.00 -0.65
C ALA A 248 -0.95 16.50 -0.89
N LEU A 249 -1.91 17.29 -1.37
CA LEU A 249 -1.74 18.74 -1.52
C LEU A 249 -1.49 19.42 -0.17
N ALA A 250 -2.25 19.06 0.86
CA ALA A 250 -2.06 19.59 2.20
C ALA A 250 -0.65 19.27 2.74
N LEU A 251 -0.17 18.05 2.52
CA LEU A 251 1.18 17.62 2.89
C LEU A 251 2.26 18.34 2.07
N ILE A 252 2.04 18.58 0.78
CA ILE A 252 2.98 19.36 -0.03
C ILE A 252 3.12 20.79 0.54
N VAL A 253 2.01 21.44 0.90
CA VAL A 253 2.05 22.78 1.50
C VAL A 253 2.72 22.77 2.87
N ALA A 254 2.46 21.75 3.68
CA ALA A 254 3.00 21.65 5.05
C ALA A 254 4.48 21.27 5.09
N CYS A 255 4.88 20.26 4.31
CA CYS A 255 6.20 19.63 4.38
C CYS A 255 7.27 20.33 3.53
N PHE A 256 6.89 21.25 2.63
CA PHE A 256 7.83 22.00 1.81
C PHE A 256 7.82 23.50 2.12
N ASP A 257 9.02 24.07 2.22
CA ASP A 257 9.28 25.49 2.43
C ASP A 257 9.13 26.28 1.11
N HIS A 258 7.88 26.42 0.67
CA HIS A 258 7.52 27.18 -0.53
C HIS A 258 7.63 28.70 -0.35
N LEU A 259 7.67 29.19 0.90
CA LEU A 259 7.82 30.62 1.22
C LEU A 259 9.29 31.03 1.43
N GLY A 260 10.19 30.07 1.62
CA GLY A 260 11.59 30.34 1.94
C GLY A 260 11.81 30.85 3.36
N ASP A 261 10.93 30.51 4.29
CA ASP A 261 10.92 31.01 5.66
C ASP A 261 11.90 30.26 6.58
N GLY A 262 12.37 29.07 6.19
CA GLY A 262 13.27 28.23 6.98
C GLY A 262 12.68 27.68 8.28
N LEU A 263 11.38 27.84 8.52
CA LEU A 263 10.68 27.41 9.73
C LEU A 263 10.45 25.90 9.72
N SER A 264 10.39 25.24 10.90
CA SER A 264 9.92 23.85 10.97
C SER A 264 8.39 23.78 10.82
N LEU A 265 7.83 22.57 10.70
CA LEU A 265 6.38 22.39 10.65
C LEU A 265 5.71 22.87 11.95
N GLU A 266 6.32 22.58 13.09
CA GLU A 266 5.86 23.00 14.41
C GLU A 266 5.87 24.53 14.55
N ASP A 267 6.89 25.20 14.03
CA ASP A 267 6.99 26.66 14.03
C ASP A 267 5.83 27.28 13.22
N VAL A 268 5.51 26.71 12.04
CA VAL A 268 4.38 27.15 11.20
C VAL A 268 3.04 26.96 11.91
N VAL A 269 2.83 25.79 12.54
CA VAL A 269 1.61 25.53 13.32
C VAL A 269 1.50 26.46 14.51
N ALA A 270 2.60 26.70 15.22
CA ALA A 270 2.63 27.63 16.34
C ALA A 270 2.24 29.05 15.89
N LEU A 271 2.75 29.52 14.75
CA LEU A 271 2.34 30.81 14.18
C LEU A 271 0.87 30.84 13.77
N ALA A 272 0.36 29.78 13.14
CA ALA A 272 -1.02 29.71 12.66
C ALA A 272 -2.06 29.60 13.79
N THR A 273 -1.68 29.00 14.92
CA THR A 273 -2.56 28.77 16.08
C THR A 273 -2.35 29.78 17.22
N SER A 274 -1.30 30.59 17.15
CA SER A 274 -1.07 31.64 18.14
C SER A 274 -2.21 32.64 18.14
N PRO A 275 -2.71 33.07 19.31
CA PRO A 275 -3.72 34.12 19.36
C PRO A 275 -3.18 35.37 18.66
N PRO A 276 -4.03 36.11 17.93
CA PRO A 276 -3.60 37.34 17.28
C PRO A 276 -3.00 38.27 18.34
N PRO A 277 -1.92 39.02 18.01
CA PRO A 277 -1.34 39.96 18.95
C PRO A 277 -2.45 40.89 19.47
N PRO A 278 -2.46 41.24 20.77
CA PRO A 278 -3.47 42.12 21.31
C PRO A 278 -3.53 43.35 20.43
N ALA A 279 -4.73 43.66 19.92
CA ALA A 279 -4.96 44.85 19.11
C ALA A 279 -4.27 45.99 19.84
N ARG A 280 -3.32 46.67 19.17
CA ARG A 280 -2.63 47.83 19.74
C ARG A 280 -3.75 48.70 20.30
N ALA A 281 -3.83 48.82 21.63
CA ALA A 281 -4.75 49.73 22.25
C ALA A 281 -4.39 51.07 21.66
N ASP A 282 -5.23 51.56 20.75
CA ASP A 282 -5.02 52.83 20.09
C ASP A 282 -4.76 53.82 21.21
N ALA A 283 -3.64 54.54 21.07
CA ALA A 283 -3.22 55.60 21.98
C ALA A 283 -4.16 56.82 21.84
N ALA A 284 -5.46 56.57 21.94
CA ALA A 284 -6.56 57.51 21.91
C ALA A 284 -7.06 57.74 23.35
N ASP A 285 -6.13 58.04 24.25
CA ASP A 285 -6.44 58.79 25.48
C ASP A 285 -5.16 59.43 26.03
N ALA A 286 -4.46 60.18 25.17
CA ALA A 286 -3.59 61.23 25.67
C ALA A 286 -4.51 62.41 26.07
N PRO A 287 -4.65 62.72 27.38
CA PRO A 287 -5.48 63.84 27.80
C PRO A 287 -4.91 65.11 27.17
N ARG A 288 -5.73 65.79 26.37
CA ARG A 288 -5.43 67.16 25.92
C ARG A 288 -5.29 68.00 27.17
N GLY A 289 -4.05 68.37 27.50
CA GLY A 289 -3.76 69.28 28.59
C GLY A 289 -4.59 70.53 28.43
N SER A 290 -5.50 70.75 29.38
CA SER A 290 -6.14 72.03 29.61
C SER A 290 -5.05 73.01 30.07
N GLY A 291 -4.46 73.70 29.10
CA GLY A 291 -3.75 74.94 29.37
C GLY A 291 -4.80 76.00 29.70
N ASP A 292 -4.97 76.29 30.98
CA ASP A 292 -5.61 77.52 31.43
C ASP A 292 -4.50 78.50 31.84
N ALA A 293 -4.41 79.56 31.05
CA ALA A 293 -3.67 80.78 31.32
C ALA A 293 -4.71 81.90 31.45
N GLY A 294 -4.63 82.68 32.53
CA GLY A 294 -5.41 83.93 32.69
C GLY A 294 -6.07 84.06 34.04
#